data_AF-A0A9E5HYJ2-F1
#
_entry.id   AF-A0A9E5HYJ2-F1
#
_cell.length_a   1.000
_cell.length_b   1.000
_cell.length_c   1.000
_cell.angle_alpha   90.00
_cell.angle_beta   90.00
_cell.angle_gamma   90.00
#
_symmetry.space_group_name_H-M   'P 1'
#
loop_
_entity.id
_entity.type
_entity.pdbx_description
1 polymer ?
#
loop_
_entity_poly.entity_id
_entity_poly.type
_entity_poly.pdbx_seq_one_letter_code
_entity_poly.pdbx_strand_id
1 'polypeptide(L)'
;MADTVKFLAQEATLTTASNCNSASVVRLVNTDNTTVSTITQKNGGATVATFTLGTRDSGYGNVYIMKAPAHTLEASGGTVKAVSVGFY
;
A
#
# COMPACT_ATOMS: atom_id res chain seq x y z
N MET A 1 -3.99 5.14 22.79
CA MET A 1 -2.74 5.84 22.44
C MET A 1 -2.80 6.11 20.96
N ALA A 2 -2.64 7.35 20.49
CA ALA A 2 -2.56 7.61 19.05
C ALA A 2 -1.13 7.30 18.62
N ASP A 3 -0.91 6.21 17.89
CA ASP A 3 0.40 5.91 17.31
C ASP A 3 0.73 7.01 16.32
N THR A 4 1.87 7.66 16.51
CA THR A 4 2.21 8.78 15.66
C THR A 4 2.90 8.26 14.40
N VAL A 5 2.24 8.43 13.26
CA VAL A 5 2.76 7.99 11.97
C VAL A 5 3.54 9.15 11.34
N LYS A 6 4.81 8.90 10.99
CA LYS A 6 5.63 9.82 10.20
C LYS A 6 5.68 9.38 8.75
N PHE A 7 5.28 10.24 7.82
CA PHE A 7 5.53 10.02 6.40
C PHE A 7 7.01 10.24 6.09
N LEU A 8 7.64 9.25 5.44
CA LEU A 8 9.08 9.26 5.15
C LEU A 8 9.38 9.64 3.70
N ALA A 9 8.36 9.65 2.85
CA ALA A 9 8.47 9.96 1.43
C ALA A 9 7.18 10.63 0.93
N GLN A 10 7.24 11.14 -0.30
CA GLN A 10 6.05 11.60 -1.01
C GLN A 10 5.17 10.40 -1.43
N GLU A 11 3.84 10.58 -1.37
CA GLU A 11 2.89 9.61 -1.91
C GLU A 11 3.05 9.45 -3.43
N ALA A 12 3.12 8.21 -3.90
CA ALA A 12 3.18 7.87 -5.32
C ALA A 12 2.01 6.98 -5.73
N THR A 13 1.52 7.12 -6.95
CA THR A 13 0.53 6.18 -7.51
C THR A 13 1.19 4.84 -7.79
N LEU A 14 0.59 3.75 -7.33
CA LEU A 14 1.07 2.39 -7.56
C LEU A 14 0.62 1.89 -8.94
N THR A 15 1.21 2.42 -10.01
CA THR A 15 0.90 2.04 -11.40
C THR A 15 1.59 0.75 -11.82
N THR A 16 2.73 0.44 -11.21
CA THR A 16 3.51 -0.79 -11.42
C THR A 16 3.97 -1.34 -10.07
N ALA A 17 4.47 -2.58 -10.07
CA ALA A 17 5.09 -3.18 -8.90
C ALA A 17 6.15 -2.25 -8.29
N SER A 18 6.05 -1.96 -6.99
CA SER A 18 7.00 -1.09 -6.30
C SER A 18 7.33 -1.62 -4.92
N ASN A 19 8.60 -1.49 -4.53
CA ASN A 19 9.05 -1.74 -3.16
C ASN A 19 8.87 -0.51 -2.25
N CYS A 20 8.27 0.58 -2.77
CA CYS A 20 7.99 1.82 -2.06
C CYS A 20 9.23 2.40 -1.37
N ASN A 21 10.34 2.52 -2.13
CA ASN A 21 11.63 3.00 -1.63
C ASN A 21 12.17 2.15 -0.46
N SER A 22 12.09 0.83 -0.62
CA SER A 22 12.55 -0.15 0.39
C SER A 22 11.90 0.00 1.76
N ALA A 23 10.67 0.51 1.82
CA ALA A 23 9.94 0.71 3.07
C ALA A 23 9.59 -0.62 3.76
N SER A 24 9.77 -0.64 5.09
CA SER A 24 9.31 -1.74 5.96
C SER A 24 7.82 -1.63 6.31
N VAL A 25 7.28 -0.41 6.32
CA VAL A 25 5.84 -0.14 6.48
C VAL A 25 5.39 0.79 5.36
N VAL A 26 4.30 0.44 4.72
CA VAL A 26 3.67 1.22 3.65
C VAL A 26 2.23 1.50 4.02
N ARG A 27 1.82 2.77 3.93
CA ARG A 27 0.41 3.14 3.90
C ARG A 27 -0.09 3.08 2.47
N LEU A 28 -1.18 2.35 2.27
CA LEU A 28 -1.91 2.30 1.01
C LEU A 28 -3.23 3.02 1.17
N VAL A 29 -3.60 3.80 0.18
CA VAL A 29 -4.88 4.51 0.12
C VAL A 29 -5.47 4.34 -1.27
N ASN A 30 -6.65 3.76 -1.37
CA ASN A 30 -7.41 3.82 -2.60
C ASN A 30 -8.11 5.17 -2.68
N THR A 31 -7.85 5.91 -3.75
CA THR A 31 -8.46 7.22 -4.00
C THR A 31 -9.69 7.12 -4.92
N ASP A 32 -9.97 5.93 -5.44
CA ASP A 32 -11.16 5.62 -6.25
C ASP A 32 -12.38 5.40 -5.36
N ASN A 33 -13.49 6.07 -5.66
CA ASN A 33 -14.74 5.98 -4.92
C ASN A 33 -15.71 4.90 -5.42
N THR A 34 -15.39 4.25 -6.55
CA THR A 34 -16.25 3.25 -7.20
C THR A 34 -15.64 1.86 -7.23
N THR A 35 -14.31 1.78 -7.38
CA THR A 35 -13.62 0.53 -7.67
C THR A 35 -12.70 0.14 -6.52
N VAL A 36 -12.90 -1.08 -5.98
CA VAL A 36 -11.96 -1.69 -5.03
C VAL A 36 -10.65 -2.05 -5.74
N SER A 37 -9.55 -2.12 -5.00
CA SER A 37 -8.26 -2.51 -5.56
C SER A 37 -7.77 -3.82 -4.96
N THR A 38 -7.32 -4.74 -5.79
CA THR A 38 -6.61 -5.94 -5.33
C THR A 38 -5.14 -5.60 -5.17
N ILE A 39 -4.62 -5.73 -3.96
CA ILE A 39 -3.22 -5.54 -3.65
C ILE A 39 -2.54 -6.90 -3.58
N THR A 40 -1.46 -7.06 -4.33
CA THR A 40 -0.62 -8.26 -4.32
C THR A 40 0.78 -7.90 -3.85
N GLN A 41 1.23 -8.54 -2.77
CA GLN A 41 2.61 -8.47 -2.32
C GLN A 41 3.41 -9.60 -2.97
N LYS A 42 4.58 -9.29 -3.54
CA LYS A 42 5.47 -10.26 -4.16
C LYS A 42 6.87 -10.22 -3.56
N ASN A 43 7.53 -11.37 -3.60
CA ASN A 43 8.96 -11.54 -3.41
C ASN A 43 9.56 -11.99 -4.75
N GLY A 44 10.16 -11.05 -5.49
CA GLY A 44 10.52 -11.29 -6.89
C GLY A 44 9.28 -11.64 -7.72
N GLY A 45 9.27 -12.81 -8.34
CA GLY A 45 8.13 -13.30 -9.12
C GLY A 45 7.03 -14.01 -8.31
N ALA A 46 7.28 -14.37 -7.05
CA ALA A 46 6.36 -15.18 -6.25
C ALA A 46 5.39 -14.31 -5.45
N THR A 47 4.10 -14.65 -5.48
CA THR A 47 3.08 -14.02 -4.62
C THR A 47 3.25 -14.47 -3.18
N VAL A 48 3.36 -13.48 -2.27
CA VAL A 48 3.46 -13.69 -0.82
C VAL A 48 2.09 -13.56 -0.17
N ALA A 49 1.32 -12.55 -0.60
CA ALA A 49 -0.01 -12.29 -0.07
C ALA A 49 -0.84 -11.49 -1.08
N THR A 50 -2.16 -11.66 -1.01
CA THR A 50 -3.11 -10.87 -1.77
C THR A 50 -4.26 -10.47 -0.86
N PHE A 51 -4.70 -9.22 -0.95
CA PHE A 51 -5.87 -8.73 -0.21
C PHE A 51 -6.60 -7.65 -1.01
N THR A 52 -7.84 -7.35 -0.60
CA THR A 52 -8.65 -6.30 -1.21
C THR A 52 -8.58 -5.02 -0.38
N LEU A 53 -8.28 -3.91 -1.03
CA LEU A 53 -8.39 -2.56 -0.52
C LEU A 53 -9.73 -1.97 -0.99
N GLY A 54 -10.51 -1.45 -0.05
CA GLY A 54 -11.84 -0.92 -0.34
C GLY A 54 -11.81 0.35 -1.19
N THR A 55 -12.98 0.87 -1.53
CA THR A 55 -13.09 2.21 -2.13
C THR A 55 -12.71 3.28 -1.12
N ARG A 56 -12.38 4.48 -1.59
CA ARG A 56 -11.91 5.62 -0.79
C ARG A 56 -12.73 5.88 0.47
N ASP A 57 -14.06 5.81 0.33
CA ASP A 57 -15.00 6.20 1.39
C ASP A 57 -15.43 4.99 2.26
N SER A 58 -14.80 3.82 2.05
CA SER A 58 -15.00 2.63 2.89
C SER A 58 -14.07 2.64 4.10
N GLY A 59 -14.48 1.98 5.20
CA GLY A 59 -13.66 1.85 6.42
C GLY A 59 -12.35 1.07 6.24
N TYR A 60 -12.13 0.48 5.07
CA TYR A 60 -10.94 -0.27 4.66
C TYR A 60 -10.39 0.23 3.32
N GLY A 61 -10.68 1.50 2.95
CA GLY A 61 -10.09 2.18 1.78
C GLY A 61 -8.65 2.65 2.00
N ASN A 62 -8.17 2.56 3.24
CA ASN A 62 -6.77 2.72 3.59
C ASN A 62 -6.32 1.56 4.49
N VAL A 63 -5.05 1.17 4.35
CA VAL A 63 -4.42 0.16 5.21
C VAL A 63 -2.95 0.47 5.39
N TYR A 64 -2.39 -0.01 6.50
CA TYR A 64 -0.96 -0.08 6.72
C TYR A 64 -0.50 -1.52 6.59
N ILE A 65 0.55 -1.74 5.84
CA ILE A 65 1.11 -3.08 5.65
C ILE A 65 2.58 -3.11 6.02
N MET A 66 2.99 -4.20 6.67
CA MET A 66 4.38 -4.50 6.91
C MET A 66 4.87 -5.47 5.84
N LYS A 67 6.03 -5.18 5.25
CA LYS A 67 6.66 -6.03 4.24
C LYS A 67 8.17 -6.01 4.39
N ALA A 68 8.84 -7.02 3.85
CA ALA A 68 10.30 -6.94 3.71
C ALA A 68 10.67 -5.81 2.73
N PRO A 69 11.80 -5.12 2.93
CA PRO A 69 12.23 -4.02 2.06
C PRO A 69 12.28 -4.38 0.57
N ALA A 70 12.71 -5.61 0.25
CA ALA A 70 12.80 -6.10 -1.12
C ALA A 70 11.46 -6.51 -1.74
N HIS A 71 10.42 -6.74 -0.93
CA HIS A 71 9.11 -7.12 -1.45
C HIS A 71 8.46 -5.96 -2.18
N THR A 72 7.78 -6.27 -3.26
CA THR A 72 7.01 -5.32 -4.07
C THR A 72 5.53 -5.43 -3.77
N LEU A 73 4.82 -4.34 -4.04
CA LEU A 73 3.38 -4.24 -3.99
C LEU A 73 2.89 -3.91 -5.38
N GLU A 74 1.83 -4.58 -5.80
CA GLU A 74 1.13 -4.34 -7.06
C GLU A 74 -0.34 -4.07 -6.75
N ALA A 75 -0.90 -3.03 -7.36
CA ALA A 75 -2.33 -2.76 -7.33
C ALA A 75 -2.95 -3.14 -8.68
N SER A 76 -4.14 -3.73 -8.63
CA SER A 76 -4.98 -4.00 -9.80
C SER A 76 -6.40 -3.51 -9.54
N GLY A 77 -6.91 -2.67 -10.44
CA GLY A 77 -8.13 -1.90 -10.23
C GLY A 77 -7.93 -0.71 -9.28
N GLY A 78 -8.90 0.21 -9.27
CA GLY A 78 -8.87 1.43 -8.46
C GLY A 78 -7.67 2.35 -8.75
N THR A 79 -7.50 3.37 -7.92
CA THR A 79 -6.33 4.28 -7.99
C THR A 79 -5.64 4.32 -6.64
N VAL A 80 -4.62 3.49 -6.48
CA VAL A 80 -3.93 3.32 -5.19
C VAL A 80 -2.72 4.24 -5.07
N LYS A 81 -2.67 4.98 -3.98
CA LYS A 81 -1.50 5.73 -3.52
C LYS A 81 -0.75 4.91 -2.48
N ALA A 82 0.56 4.91 -2.55
CA ALA A 82 1.46 4.24 -1.61
C ALA A 82 2.47 5.25 -1.05
N VAL A 83 2.73 5.16 0.25
CA VAL A 83 3.76 5.97 0.91
C VAL A 83 4.47 5.21 2.02
N SER A 84 5.77 5.41 2.11
CA SER A 84 6.60 4.89 3.21
C SER A 84 6.27 5.62 4.50
N VAL A 85 6.05 4.86 5.57
CA VAL A 85 5.77 5.41 6.89
C VAL A 85 6.66 4.80 7.97
N GLY A 86 6.95 5.56 9.01
CA GLY A 86 7.57 5.10 10.24
C GLY A 86 6.63 5.29 11.43
N PHE A 87 6.75 4.40 12.43
CA PHE A 87 6.12 4.54 13.74
C PHE A 87 7.14 5.04 14.75
N TYR A 88 6.72 5.91 15.68
CA TYR A 88 7.55 6.42 16.77
C TYR A 88 6.76 6.56 18.07
#